data_AF-A0A951G491-F1
#
_entry.id   AF-A0A951G491-F1
#
_cell.length_a   1.000
_cell.length_b   1.000
_cell.length_c   1.000
_cell.angle_alpha   90.00
_cell.angle_beta   90.00
_cell.angle_gamma   90.00
#
_symmetry.space_group_name_H-M   'P 1'
#
loop_
_entity.id
_entity.type
_entity.pdbx_description
1 polymer ?
#
loop_
_entity_poly.entity_id
_entity_poly.type
_entity_poly.pdbx_seq_one_letter_code
_entity_poly.pdbx_strand_id
1 'polypeptide(L)' 'QDVLGLGSEARMNAPGRAANSWRWRMEAGALKPRMARRLQEATDAAGRLVGS' A
#
# COMPACT_ATOMS: atom_id res chain seq x y z
N GLN A 1 0.39 0.19 -2.92
CA GLN A 1 1.43 -0.79 -3.30
C GLN A 1 2.46 -0.99 -2.20
N ASP A 2 2.92 0.08 -1.57
CA ASP A 2 4.08 0.06 -0.66
C ASP A 2 3.89 -0.82 0.58
N VAL A 3 2.72 -0.74 1.23
CA VAL A 3 2.38 -1.65 2.34
C VAL A 3 2.42 -3.12 1.91
N LEU A 4 2.07 -3.38 0.64
CA LEU A 4 2.13 -4.71 0.02
C LEU A 4 3.54 -5.11 -0.46
N GLY A 5 4.49 -4.18 -0.51
CA GLY A 5 5.83 -4.40 -1.05
C GLY A 5 5.88 -4.68 -2.55
N LEU A 6 4.87 -4.22 -3.30
CA LEU A 6 4.76 -4.47 -4.75
C LEU A 6 5.62 -3.49 -5.56
N GLY A 7 6.11 -3.96 -6.71
CA GLY A 7 6.94 -3.21 -7.64
C GLY A 7 6.14 -2.42 -8.68
N SER A 8 6.78 -2.16 -9.82
CA SER A 8 6.24 -1.34 -10.90
C SER A 8 5.01 -1.95 -11.58
N GLU A 9 4.80 -3.26 -11.47
CA GLU A 9 3.61 -3.98 -11.93
C GLU A 9 2.34 -3.50 -11.25
N ALA A 10 2.45 -2.93 -10.06
CA ALA A 10 1.33 -2.45 -9.29
C ALA A 10 1.09 -0.94 -9.42
N ARG A 11 1.81 -0.25 -10.32
CA ARG A 11 1.72 1.19 -10.52
C ARG A 11 0.32 1.61 -10.96
N MET A 12 -0.28 2.59 -10.25
CA MET A 12 -1.59 3.13 -10.62
C MET A 12 -1.56 3.96 -11.90
N ASN A 13 -0.55 4.80 -12.11
CA ASN A 13 -0.49 5.69 -13.27
C ASN A 13 0.95 5.88 -13.74
N ALA A 14 1.14 6.00 -15.05
CA ALA A 14 2.37 6.46 -15.68
C ALA A 14 2.06 7.73 -16.51
N PRO A 15 2.43 8.94 -16.02
CA PRO A 15 2.22 10.17 -16.78
C PRO A 15 2.80 10.08 -18.20
N GLY A 16 2.09 10.63 -19.18
CA GLY A 16 2.46 10.54 -20.60
C GLY A 16 2.05 9.24 -21.29
N ARG A 17 1.48 8.26 -20.58
CA ARG A 17 0.85 7.07 -21.18
C ARG A 17 -0.65 7.29 -21.35
N ALA A 18 -1.12 7.21 -22.59
CA ALA A 18 -2.54 7.35 -22.91
C ALA A 18 -3.41 6.14 -22.50
N ALA A 19 -2.79 4.98 -22.25
CA ALA A 19 -3.49 3.74 -21.96
C ALA A 19 -2.83 2.95 -20.82
N ASN A 20 -3.59 2.00 -20.25
CA ASN A 20 -3.19 1.09 -19.18
C ASN A 20 -2.92 1.71 -17.80
N SER A 21 -3.23 2.98 -17.60
CA SER A 21 -3.31 3.59 -16.26
C SER A 21 -4.63 3.24 -15.56
N TRP A 22 -4.61 3.33 -14.23
CA TRP A 22 -5.75 3.16 -13.31
C TRP A 22 -6.36 1.76 -13.29
N ARG A 23 -5.62 0.76 -13.80
CA ARG A 23 -6.10 -0.62 -13.91
C ARG A 23 -5.73 -1.51 -12.73
N TRP A 24 -4.72 -1.15 -11.96
CA TRP A 24 -4.28 -1.98 -10.84
C TRP A 24 -5.38 -2.10 -9.78
N ARG A 25 -5.56 -3.32 -9.29
CA ARG A 25 -6.43 -3.64 -8.17
C ARG A 25 -5.66 -4.51 -7.19
N MET A 26 -5.96 -4.34 -5.91
CA MET A 26 -5.42 -5.23 -4.89
C MET A 26 -6.10 -6.59 -5.01
N GLU A 27 -5.30 -7.66 -5.01
CA GLU A 27 -5.81 -9.02 -4.97
C GLU A 27 -6.55 -9.31 -3.66
N ALA A 28 -7.59 -10.12 -3.74
CA ALA A 28 -8.36 -10.52 -2.57
C ALA A 28 -7.43 -11.22 -1.54
N GLY A 29 -7.49 -10.78 -0.29
CA GLY A 29 -6.66 -11.33 0.79
C GLY A 29 -5.17 -11.02 0.69
N ALA A 30 -4.73 -10.12 -0.20
CA ALA A 30 -3.34 -9.67 -0.26
C ALA A 30 -2.89 -8.96 1.03
N LEU A 31 -3.80 -8.25 1.70
CA LEU A 31 -3.53 -7.63 2.98
C LEU A 31 -3.50 -8.68 4.09
N LYS A 32 -2.32 -8.92 4.67
CA LYS A 32 -2.14 -9.90 5.75
C LYS A 32 -2.10 -9.22 7.12
N PRO A 33 -2.56 -9.87 8.20
CA PRO A 33 -2.55 -9.29 9.55
C PRO A 33 -1.20 -8.74 10.00
N ARG A 34 -0.09 -9.41 9.64
CA ARG A 34 1.27 -8.95 9.93
C ARG A 34 1.60 -7.55 9.38
N MET A 35 0.96 -7.16 8.28
CA MET A 35 1.22 -5.90 7.59
C MET A 35 0.50 -4.75 8.31
N ALA A 36 -0.72 -4.99 8.77
CA ALA A 36 -1.45 -4.08 9.64
C ALA A 36 -0.69 -3.86 10.96
N ARG A 37 -0.20 -4.94 11.58
CA ARG A 37 0.63 -4.85 12.80
C ARG A 37 1.89 -4.02 12.59
N ARG A 38 2.65 -4.29 11.52
CA ARG A 38 3.85 -3.52 11.19
C ARG A 38 3.54 -2.04 10.95
N LEU A 39 2.44 -1.73 10.28
CA LEU A 39 2.02 -0.35 10.04
C LEU A 39 1.65 0.34 11.36
N GLN A 40 0.92 -0.34 12.24
CA GLN A 40 0.57 0.16 13.57
C GLN A 40 1.81 0.45 14.42
N GLU A 41 2.76 -0.50 14.50
CA GLU A 41 4.02 -0.33 15.22
C GLU A 41 4.83 0.88 14.70
N ALA A 42 4.90 1.05 13.37
CA ALA A 42 5.58 2.20 12.77
C ALA A 42 4.86 3.53 13.04
N THR A 43 3.53 3.52 13.02
CA THR A 43 2.70 4.69 13.33
C THR A 43 2.84 5.11 14.80
N ASP A 44 2.90 4.14 15.72
CA ASP A 44 3.12 4.36 17.15
C ASP A 44 4.52 4.92 17.41
N ALA A 45 5.55 4.27 16.88
CA ALA A 45 6.94 4.74 16.99
C ALA A 45 7.17 6.15 16.41
N ALA A 46 6.34 6.57 15.46
CA ALA A 46 6.36 7.90 14.88
C ALA A 46 5.49 8.93 15.63
N GLY A 47 4.84 8.54 16.73
CA GLY A 47 3.93 9.40 17.50
C GLY A 47 2.68 9.82 16.74
N ARG A 48 2.25 9.04 15.75
CA ARG A 48 1.08 9.34 14.89
C ARG A 48 -0.12 8.44 15.18
N LEU A 49 -0.04 7.61 16.21
CA LEU A 49 -1.15 6.77 16.62
C LEU A 49 -2.16 7.64 17.38
N VAL A 50 -3.41 7.66 16.90
CA VAL A 50 -4.49 8.41 17.56
C VAL A 50 -5.24 7.45 18.47
N GLY A 51 -5.30 7.78 19.76
CA GLY A 51 -5.93 6.96 20.79
C GLY A 51 -4.96 5.98 21.43
N SER A 52 -4.27 6.47 22.46
CA SER A 52 -3.65 5.68 23.52
C SER A 52 -4.37 5.99 24.81
#